data_AF-A0AAW8ZU32-F1
#
_entry.id   AF-A0AAW8ZU32-F1
#
_cell.length_a   1.000
_cell.length_b   1.000
_cell.length_c   1.000
_cell.angle_alpha   90.00
_cell.angle_beta   90.00
_cell.angle_gamma   90.00
#
_symmetry.space_group_name_H-M   'P 1'
#
loop_
_entity.id
_entity.type
_entity.pdbx_description
1 polymer ?
#
loop_
_entity_poly.entity_id
_entity_poly.type
_entity_poly.pdbx_seq_one_letter_code
_entity_poly.pdbx_strand_id
1 'polypeptide(L)'
;MQKPQASSVCLKERIAECMQRDIGITESMAKPFVESVMRCLAGEQHYFPAFKREYPVQEIRRSLESGKNVAYVLCTFDLSRSKLYELFPGGLPKPTETFRRSVGQA
;
A
#
# COMPACT_ATOMS: atom_id res chain seq x y z
N MET A 1 24.05 -14.27 24.66
CA MET A 1 22.69 -13.84 24.27
C MET A 1 22.32 -14.51 22.95
N GLN A 2 21.49 -15.57 22.99
CA GLN A 2 20.95 -16.20 21.78
C GLN A 2 19.73 -15.38 21.30
N LYS A 3 19.79 -14.83 20.08
CA LYS A 3 18.67 -14.15 19.39
C LYS A 3 17.97 -15.13 18.43
N PRO A 4 16.69 -14.92 18.11
CA PRO A 4 15.67 -15.96 18.03
C PRO A 4 15.68 -16.73 16.70
N GLN A 5 15.82 -18.06 16.76
CA GLN A 5 15.59 -18.91 15.58
C GLN A 5 14.12 -18.93 15.13
N ALA A 6 13.18 -18.64 16.04
CA ALA A 6 11.76 -18.63 15.72
C ALA A 6 11.37 -17.56 14.68
N SER A 7 12.07 -16.41 14.64
CA SER A 7 11.74 -15.34 13.70
C SER A 7 12.21 -15.62 12.27
N SER A 8 13.31 -16.36 12.10
CA SER A 8 13.87 -16.65 10.78
C SER A 8 13.13 -17.78 10.08
N VAL A 9 12.63 -18.77 10.83
CA VAL A 9 11.75 -19.83 10.32
C VAL A 9 10.42 -19.24 9.87
N CYS A 10 9.78 -18.44 10.72
CA CYS A 10 8.52 -17.75 10.41
C CYS A 10 8.64 -16.80 9.19
N LEU A 11 9.79 -16.17 8.98
CA LEU A 11 10.02 -15.31 7.82
C LEU A 11 10.14 -16.11 6.51
N LYS A 12 10.83 -17.26 6.54
CA LYS A 12 10.98 -18.13 5.36
C LYS A 12 9.64 -18.62 4.84
N GLU A 13 8.79 -19.07 5.76
CA GLU A 13 7.44 -19.57 5.45
C GLU A 13 6.58 -18.48 4.81
N ARG A 14 6.57 -17.27 5.39
CA ARG A 14 5.83 -16.13 4.83
C ARG A 14 6.30 -15.71 3.44
N ILE A 15 7.61 -15.73 3.17
CA ILE A 15 8.13 -15.40 1.84
C ILE A 15 7.71 -16.47 0.83
N ALA A 16 7.78 -17.75 1.20
CA ALA A 16 7.34 -18.86 0.34
C ALA A 16 5.85 -18.76 0.00
N GLU A 17 4.99 -18.48 0.99
CA GLU A 17 3.55 -18.29 0.78
C GLU A 17 3.25 -17.14 -0.19
N CYS A 18 3.92 -16.00 -0.04
CA CYS A 18 3.77 -14.87 -0.98
C CYS A 18 4.19 -15.25 -2.40
N MET A 19 5.30 -15.98 -2.56
CA MET A 19 5.76 -16.43 -3.89
C MET A 19 4.78 -17.41 -4.54
N GLN A 20 4.19 -18.32 -3.76
CA GLN A 20 3.17 -19.24 -4.24
C GLN A 20 1.91 -18.49 -4.71
N ARG A 21 1.43 -17.53 -3.89
CA ARG A 21 0.22 -16.77 -4.17
C ARG A 21 0.36 -15.81 -5.36
N ASP A 22 1.48 -15.08 -5.42
CA ASP A 22 1.61 -13.94 -6.33
C ASP A 22 2.31 -14.31 -7.66
N ILE A 23 3.07 -15.42 -7.70
CA ILE A 23 3.85 -15.87 -8.87
C ILE A 23 3.39 -17.25 -9.38
N GLY A 24 2.65 -18.02 -8.56
CA GLY A 24 2.11 -19.34 -8.95
C GLY A 24 3.14 -20.47 -9.02
N ILE A 25 4.29 -20.33 -8.33
CA ILE A 25 5.33 -21.37 -8.31
C ILE A 25 5.09 -22.40 -7.21
N THR A 26 5.51 -23.64 -7.43
CA THR A 26 5.41 -24.72 -6.43
C THR A 26 6.41 -24.52 -5.29
N GLU A 27 6.15 -25.10 -4.12
CA GLU A 27 7.02 -24.97 -2.94
C GLU A 27 8.47 -25.39 -3.20
N SER A 28 8.67 -26.46 -3.96
CA SER A 28 9.99 -26.95 -4.37
C SER A 28 10.76 -25.93 -5.23
N MET A 29 10.04 -25.11 -6.01
CA MET A 29 10.61 -24.03 -6.81
C MET A 29 10.85 -22.77 -5.99
N ALA A 30 10.03 -22.48 -4.98
CA ALA A 30 10.20 -21.30 -4.11
C ALA A 30 11.41 -21.41 -3.16
N LYS A 31 11.71 -22.64 -2.70
CA LYS A 31 12.80 -22.93 -1.75
C LYS A 31 14.17 -22.34 -2.12
N PRO A 32 14.72 -22.52 -3.36
CA PRO A 32 16.01 -21.93 -3.73
C PRO A 32 16.01 -20.39 -3.74
N PHE A 33 14.87 -19.75 -4.02
CA PHE A 33 14.76 -18.28 -3.96
C PHE A 33 14.77 -17.79 -2.52
N VAL A 34 14.00 -18.42 -1.65
CA VAL A 34 13.97 -18.09 -0.21
C VAL A 34 15.34 -18.28 0.41
N GLU A 35 16.03 -19.37 0.08
CA GLU A 35 17.40 -19.62 0.56
C GLU A 35 18.39 -18.57 0.05
N SER A 36 18.29 -18.16 -1.22
CA SER A 36 19.11 -17.08 -1.80
C SER A 36 18.85 -15.73 -1.11
N VAL A 37 17.58 -15.37 -0.92
CA VAL A 37 17.18 -14.13 -0.22
C VAL A 37 17.68 -14.14 1.22
N MET A 38 17.49 -15.25 1.94
CA MET A 38 17.98 -15.38 3.31
C MET A 38 19.52 -15.36 3.35
N ARG A 39 20.23 -15.92 2.36
CA ARG A 39 21.71 -15.87 2.31
C ARG A 39 22.22 -14.45 2.04
N CYS A 40 21.58 -13.70 1.16
CA CYS A 40 21.95 -12.31 0.88
C CYS A 40 21.62 -11.36 2.03
N LEU A 41 20.57 -11.64 2.81
CA LEU A 41 20.07 -10.75 3.86
C LEU A 41 20.43 -11.20 5.29
N ALA A 42 20.94 -12.42 5.48
CA ALA A 42 21.35 -12.94 6.80
C ALA A 42 22.74 -12.42 7.19
N GLY A 43 22.79 -11.21 7.72
CA GLY A 43 23.97 -10.67 8.39
C GLY A 43 24.04 -9.16 8.36
N GLU A 44 23.46 -8.53 7.35
CA GLU A 44 23.51 -7.08 7.14
C GLU A 44 22.10 -6.49 7.06
N GLN A 45 21.88 -5.41 7.81
CA GLN A 45 20.62 -4.67 7.78
C GLN A 45 20.60 -3.81 6.51
N HIS A 46 20.28 -4.45 5.38
CA HIS A 46 20.21 -3.79 4.08
C HIS A 46 19.14 -2.68 4.11
N TYR A 47 19.54 -1.47 3.75
CA TYR A 47 18.59 -0.38 3.55
C TYR A 47 17.81 -0.65 2.26
N PHE A 48 16.51 -0.91 2.41
CA PHE A 48 15.58 -0.94 1.30
C PHE A 48 14.99 0.46 1.13
N PRO A 49 15.26 1.16 0.01
CA PRO A 49 14.60 2.43 -0.25
C PRO A 49 13.09 2.21 -0.29
N ALA A 50 12.34 3.04 0.43
CA ALA A 50 10.89 2.96 0.43
C ALA A 50 10.37 3.07 -1.02
N PHE A 51 9.50 2.14 -1.41
CA PHE A 51 8.82 2.21 -2.69
C PHE A 51 8.12 3.57 -2.81
N LYS A 52 8.36 4.29 -3.92
CA LYS A 52 7.60 5.50 -4.23
C LYS A 52 6.17 5.07 -4.49
N ARG A 53 5.30 5.32 -3.51
CA ARG A 53 3.87 5.09 -3.65
C ARG A 53 3.31 6.01 -4.73
N GLU A 54 2.73 5.42 -5.76
CA GLU A 54 1.95 6.14 -6.76
C GLU A 54 0.53 6.33 -6.24
N TYR A 55 -0.01 7.55 -6.38
CA TYR A 55 -1.36 7.88 -5.94
C TYR A 55 -2.26 8.04 -7.15
N PRO A 56 -3.46 7.42 -7.18
CA PRO A 56 -4.40 7.57 -8.28
C PRO A 56 -5.10 8.93 -8.19
N VAL A 57 -4.38 10.02 -8.53
CA VAL A 57 -4.85 11.41 -8.36
C VAL A 57 -6.20 11.67 -9.02
N GLN A 58 -6.46 11.04 -10.17
CA GLN A 58 -7.73 11.19 -10.89
C GLN A 58 -8.92 10.57 -10.14
N GLU A 59 -8.73 9.43 -9.48
CA GLU A 59 -9.78 8.78 -8.69
C GLU A 59 -10.05 9.51 -7.38
N ILE A 60 -8.98 10.00 -6.74
CA ILE A 60 -9.07 10.84 -5.54
C ILE A 60 -9.84 12.12 -5.88
N ARG A 61 -9.54 12.76 -7.01
CA ARG A 61 -10.24 13.95 -7.51
C ARG A 61 -11.72 13.67 -7.71
N ARG A 62 -12.08 12.60 -8.44
CA ARG A 62 -13.48 12.20 -8.66
C ARG A 62 -14.21 11.94 -7.35
N SER A 63 -13.55 11.32 -6.37
CA SER A 63 -14.13 11.07 -5.05
C SER A 63 -14.49 12.38 -4.35
N LEU A 64 -13.61 13.38 -4.37
CA LEU A 64 -13.86 14.70 -3.80
C LEU A 64 -14.96 15.46 -4.56
N GLU A 65 -14.95 15.42 -5.89
CA GLU A 65 -15.96 16.04 -6.76
C GLU A 65 -17.34 15.39 -6.61
N SER A 66 -17.39 14.10 -6.28
CA SER A 66 -18.63 13.38 -5.94
C SER A 66 -19.17 13.71 -4.54
N GLY A 67 -18.50 14.59 -3.79
CA GLY A 67 -18.95 15.04 -2.48
C GLY A 67 -18.55 14.13 -1.32
N LYS A 68 -17.66 13.16 -1.52
CA LYS A 68 -17.09 12.39 -0.39
C LYS A 68 -16.30 13.32 0.52
N ASN A 69 -16.49 13.16 1.82
CA ASN A 69 -15.78 13.97 2.80
C ASN A 69 -14.28 13.60 2.82
N VAL A 70 -13.46 14.52 3.35
CA VAL A 70 -12.01 14.34 3.42
C VAL A 70 -11.63 13.11 4.23
N ALA A 71 -12.31 12.83 5.34
CA ALA A 71 -12.02 11.66 6.18
C ALA A 71 -12.17 10.33 5.41
N TYR A 72 -13.23 10.22 4.60
CA TYR A 72 -13.46 9.08 3.72
C TYR A 72 -12.33 8.93 2.70
N VAL A 73 -11.92 10.02 2.06
CA VAL A 73 -10.85 10.00 1.06
C VAL A 73 -9.50 9.63 1.68
N LEU A 74 -9.18 10.16 2.86
CA LEU A 74 -7.96 9.81 3.58
C LEU A 74 -7.90 8.32 3.94
N CYS A 75 -9.02 7.76 4.42
CA CYS A 75 -9.09 6.35 4.78
C CYS A 75 -9.06 5.43 3.55
N THR A 76 -9.87 5.74 2.53
CA THR A 76 -10.03 4.88 1.33
C THR A 76 -8.74 4.78 0.52
N PHE A 77 -8.03 5.90 0.37
CA PHE A 77 -6.79 5.95 -0.40
C PHE A 77 -5.53 5.87 0.48
N ASP A 78 -5.71 5.60 1.78
CA ASP A 78 -4.65 5.50 2.80
C ASP A 78 -3.63 6.66 2.66
N LEU A 79 -4.17 7.88 2.77
CA LEU A 79 -3.45 9.14 2.62
C LEU A 79 -3.36 9.86 3.95
N SER A 80 -2.22 10.53 4.18
CA SER A 80 -2.15 11.56 5.23
C SER A 80 -2.80 12.86 4.72
N ARG A 81 -3.27 13.69 5.66
CA ARG A 81 -3.86 15.00 5.32
C ARG A 81 -2.86 15.88 4.56
N SER A 82 -1.61 15.96 5.03
CA SER A 82 -0.57 16.73 4.35
C SER A 82 -0.35 16.23 2.93
N LYS A 83 -0.33 14.90 2.73
CA LYS A 83 -0.15 14.33 1.40
C LYS A 83 -1.29 14.68 0.46
N LEU A 84 -2.53 14.68 0.96
CA LEU A 84 -3.68 15.09 0.17
C LEU A 84 -3.54 16.53 -0.34
N TYR A 85 -3.09 17.47 0.49
CA TYR A 85 -2.89 18.86 0.07
C TYR A 85 -1.66 19.05 -0.84
N GLU A 86 -0.62 18.23 -0.71
CA GLU A 86 0.49 18.18 -1.69
C GLU A 86 0.01 17.74 -3.08
N LEU A 87 -0.91 16.78 -3.15
CA LEU A 87 -1.47 16.30 -4.43
C LEU A 87 -2.37 17.34 -5.10
N PHE A 88 -2.91 18.29 -4.34
CA PHE A 88 -3.81 19.34 -4.82
C PHE A 88 -3.36 20.73 -4.34
N PRO A 89 -2.27 21.29 -4.91
CA PRO A 89 -1.69 22.55 -4.45
C PRO A 89 -2.63 23.77 -4.62
N GLY A 90 -3.61 23.67 -5.52
CA GLY A 90 -4.65 24.69 -5.72
C GLY A 90 -5.85 24.57 -4.77
N GLY A 91 -5.79 23.68 -3.78
CA GLY A 91 -6.90 23.35 -2.88
C GLY A 91 -7.72 22.15 -3.36
N LEU A 92 -8.56 21.63 -2.45
CA LEU A 92 -9.34 20.42 -2.72
C LEU A 92 -10.47 20.69 -3.73
N PRO A 93 -10.68 19.79 -4.70
CA PRO A 93 -11.83 19.84 -5.59
C PRO A 93 -13.13 19.96 -4.80
N LYS A 94 -14.01 20.87 -5.23
CA LYS A 94 -15.33 21.08 -4.62
C LYS A 94 -16.33 20.08 -5.20
N PRO A 95 -17.37 19.69 -4.43
CA PRO A 95 -18.43 18.84 -4.95
C PRO A 95 -19.12 19.51 -6.14
N THR A 96 -19.28 18.79 -7.25
CA THR A 96 -19.98 19.31 -8.44
C THR A 96 -21.47 19.50 -8.12
N GLU A 97 -22.08 20.55 -8.68
CA GLU A 97 -23.52 20.91 -8.51
C GLU A 97 -24.47 19.72 -8.76
N THR A 98 -24.11 18.80 -9.66
CA THR A 98 -24.88 17.59 -9.96
C THR A 98 -25.12 16.73 -8.71
N PHE A 99 -24.12 16.62 -7.82
CA PHE A 99 -24.27 15.89 -6.57
C PHE A 99 -25.11 16.67 -5.55
N ARG A 100 -24.92 18.00 -5.46
CA ARG A 100 -25.66 18.87 -4.54
C ARG A 100 -27.17 18.80 -4.75
N ARG A 101 -27.63 18.65 -6.00
CA ARG A 101 -29.06 18.49 -6.32
C ARG A 101 -29.63 17.15 -5.89
N SER A 102 -28.84 16.08 -5.87
CA SER A 102 -29.30 14.74 -5.49
C SER A 102 -29.50 14.54 -3.98
N VAL A 103 -28.77 15.28 -3.14
CA VAL A 103 -28.88 15.18 -1.67
C VAL A 103 -29.98 16.08 -1.11
N GLY A 104 -30.47 17.07 -1.88
CA GLY A 104 -31.53 17.99 -1.48
C GLY A 104 -32.97 17.56 -1.84
N GLN A 105 -33.18 16.33 -2.32
CA GLN A 105 -34.52 15.79 -2.66
C GLN A 105 -34.90 14.54 -1.84
N ALA A 106 -34.23 14.28 -0.72
CA ALA A 106 -34.59 13.22 0.22
C ALA A 106 -35.10 13.81 1.54
#